data_AF-B7B986-F1
#
_entry.id   AF-B7B986-F1
#
_cell.length_a   1.000
_cell.length_b   1.000
_cell.length_c   1.000
_cell.angle_alpha   90.00
_cell.angle_beta   90.00
_cell.angle_gamma   90.00
#
_symmetry.space_group_name_H-M   'P 1'
#
loop_
_entity.id
_entity.type
_entity.pdbx_description
1 polymer ?
#
loop_
_entity_poly.entity_id
_entity_poly.type
_entity_poly.pdbx_seq_one_letter_code
_entity_poly.pdbx_strand_id
1 'polypeptide(L)'
;MNTRKYMFKNSLVACFACCCLSFASAGNPPFFPTDVVTNAKGELLMTDKGVKRVDVFSPDGKTLLRSFPMDEPPTGILVDGDKAYVTTFGTTGHLQILSLESGRVEASIPTGSGA
;
A
#
# COMPACT_ATOMS: atom_id res chain seq x y z
N MET A 1 -50.07 -11.64 34.53
CA MET A 1 -48.95 -12.23 33.75
C MET A 1 -48.16 -11.08 33.13
N ASN A 2 -46.86 -10.99 33.45
CA ASN A 2 -45.99 -9.79 33.41
C ASN A 2 -45.56 -9.34 32.00
N THR A 3 -46.41 -8.61 31.28
CA THR A 3 -46.06 -8.00 29.97
C THR A 3 -44.97 -6.92 30.08
N ARG A 4 -44.83 -6.24 31.22
CA ARG A 4 -43.81 -5.19 31.43
C ARG A 4 -42.37 -5.70 31.52
N LYS A 5 -42.16 -6.99 31.84
CA LYS A 5 -40.82 -7.61 31.92
C LYS A 5 -40.23 -7.99 30.57
N TYR A 6 -41.06 -8.17 29.53
CA TYR A 6 -40.61 -8.55 28.19
C TYR A 6 -40.10 -7.36 27.36
N MET A 7 -40.68 -6.16 27.54
CA MET A 7 -40.21 -4.95 26.85
C MET A 7 -38.79 -4.51 27.26
N PHE A 8 -38.38 -4.74 28.50
CA PHE A 8 -37.03 -4.40 28.96
C PHE A 8 -35.95 -5.39 28.51
N LYS A 9 -36.30 -6.67 28.31
CA LYS A 9 -35.36 -7.69 27.83
C LYS A 9 -35.07 -7.54 26.34
N ASN A 10 -36.07 -7.21 25.52
CA ASN A 10 -35.85 -7.01 24.08
C ASN A 10 -35.02 -5.75 23.78
N SER A 11 -35.11 -4.71 24.63
CA SER A 11 -34.37 -3.46 24.44
C SER A 11 -32.85 -3.62 24.66
N LEU A 12 -32.43 -4.46 25.62
CA LEU A 12 -31.01 -4.73 25.90
C LEU A 12 -30.35 -5.62 24.84
N VAL A 13 -31.07 -6.59 24.27
CA VAL A 13 -30.56 -7.46 23.20
C VAL A 13 -30.38 -6.68 21.89
N ALA A 14 -31.29 -5.75 21.58
CA ALA A 14 -31.16 -4.86 20.43
C ALA A 14 -29.97 -3.90 20.54
N CYS A 15 -29.63 -3.45 21.75
CA CYS A 15 -28.49 -2.57 22.00
C CYS A 15 -27.14 -3.29 21.82
N PHE A 16 -27.04 -4.56 22.25
CA PHE A 16 -25.82 -5.36 22.07
C PHE A 16 -25.57 -5.78 20.61
N ALA A 17 -26.62 -5.99 19.82
CA ALA A 17 -26.50 -6.31 18.40
C ALA A 17 -26.05 -5.10 17.55
N CYS A 18 -26.36 -3.87 17.98
CA CYS A 18 -26.03 -2.64 17.24
C CYS A 18 -24.60 -2.15 17.54
N CYS A 19 -24.08 -2.37 18.74
CA CYS A 19 -22.73 -1.93 19.13
C CYS A 19 -21.58 -2.75 18.48
N CYS A 20 -21.84 -3.97 18.01
CA CYS A 20 -20.82 -4.83 17.40
C CYS A 20 -20.51 -4.53 15.92
N LEU A 21 -21.27 -3.63 15.28
CA LEU A 21 -21.17 -3.34 13.84
C LEU A 21 -20.42 -2.04 13.52
N SER A 22 -19.94 -1.32 14.54
CA SER A 22 -19.24 -0.03 14.36
C SER A 22 -17.73 -0.18 14.36
N PHE A 23 -17.19 -1.11 13.56
CA PHE A 23 -15.79 -1.00 13.13
C PHE A 23 -15.77 -0.19 11.84
N ALA A 24 -15.67 1.14 11.98
CA ALA A 24 -15.27 1.97 10.87
C ALA A 24 -13.77 1.73 10.64
N SER A 25 -13.42 0.79 9.77
CA SER A 25 -12.10 0.77 9.16
C SER A 25 -12.05 1.96 8.21
N ALA A 26 -11.10 2.88 8.40
CA ALA A 26 -10.75 3.81 7.33
C ALA A 26 -10.33 2.94 6.15
N GLY A 27 -11.18 2.81 5.12
CA GLY A 27 -11.03 1.83 4.04
C GLY A 27 -9.78 1.97 3.17
N ASN A 28 -8.89 2.91 3.52
CA ASN A 28 -7.67 3.22 2.81
C ASN A 28 -6.50 3.00 3.79
N PRO A 29 -5.59 2.04 3.53
CA PRO A 29 -4.34 1.94 4.26
C PRO A 29 -3.62 3.29 4.23
N PRO A 30 -2.92 3.69 5.31
CA PRO A 30 -2.15 4.92 5.29
C PRO A 30 -1.07 4.83 4.21
N PHE A 31 -0.86 5.93 3.47
CA PHE A 31 0.32 6.06 2.62
C PHE A 31 1.57 6.10 3.49
N PHE A 32 2.60 5.41 3.05
CA PHE A 32 3.92 5.44 3.67
C PHE A 32 4.97 5.59 2.55
N PRO A 33 5.03 6.76 1.90
CA PRO A 33 6.01 7.03 0.86
C PRO A 33 7.42 6.99 1.45
N THR A 34 8.33 6.26 0.81
CA THR A 34 9.67 5.99 1.33
C THR A 34 10.78 6.65 0.52
N ASP A 35 10.62 6.78 -0.80
CA ASP A 35 11.60 7.43 -1.68
C ASP A 35 10.94 7.94 -2.98
N VAL A 36 11.60 8.86 -3.68
CA VAL A 36 11.15 9.40 -4.97
C VAL A 36 12.32 9.77 -5.88
N VAL A 37 12.23 9.39 -7.15
CA VAL A 37 13.22 9.69 -8.19
C VAL A 37 12.55 10.14 -9.49
N THR A 38 13.31 10.73 -10.40
CA THR A 38 12.83 11.14 -11.73
C THR A 38 13.44 10.26 -12.82
N ASN A 39 12.66 9.89 -13.83
CA ASN A 39 13.21 9.27 -15.05
C ASN A 39 13.62 10.32 -16.11
N ALA A 40 14.14 9.86 -17.26
CA ALA A 40 14.56 10.74 -18.35
C ALA A 40 13.43 11.57 -18.99
N LYS A 41 12.16 11.19 -18.79
CA LYS A 41 10.97 11.96 -19.24
C LYS A 41 10.53 12.99 -18.20
N GLY A 42 11.17 13.04 -17.03
CA GLY A 42 10.77 13.84 -15.88
C GLY A 42 9.59 13.26 -15.10
N GLU A 43 9.11 12.06 -15.42
CA GLU A 43 8.07 11.40 -14.62
C GLU A 43 8.63 11.08 -13.22
N LEU A 44 7.82 11.24 -12.18
CA LEU A 44 8.21 11.01 -10.79
C LEU A 44 7.86 9.59 -10.39
N LEU A 45 8.84 8.78 -9.99
CA LEU A 45 8.61 7.42 -9.50
C LEU A 45 8.76 7.42 -7.98
N MET A 46 7.72 6.98 -7.28
CA MET A 46 7.65 6.99 -5.82
C MET A 46 7.38 5.58 -5.30
N THR A 47 8.13 5.16 -4.29
CA THR A 47 7.87 3.94 -3.53
C THR A 47 6.95 4.22 -2.36
N ASP A 48 5.96 3.35 -2.13
CA ASP A 48 5.09 3.42 -0.96
C ASP A 48 5.00 2.06 -0.26
N LYS A 49 5.48 2.02 0.98
CA LYS A 49 5.49 0.83 1.83
C LYS A 49 4.10 0.45 2.35
N GLY A 50 3.25 1.45 2.59
CA GLY A 50 1.93 1.31 3.20
C GLY A 50 0.92 0.66 2.26
N VAL A 51 0.99 1.01 0.98
CA VAL A 51 0.16 0.42 -0.09
C VAL A 51 0.94 -0.52 -1.01
N LYS A 52 2.22 -0.80 -0.70
CA LYS A 52 3.11 -1.77 -1.37
C LYS A 52 3.19 -1.61 -2.89
N ARG A 53 3.61 -0.44 -3.35
CA ARG A 53 3.68 -0.17 -4.80
C ARG A 53 4.76 0.85 -5.17
N VAL A 54 5.10 0.86 -6.45
CA VAL A 54 5.81 1.96 -7.11
C VAL A 54 4.81 2.72 -7.97
N ASP A 55 4.55 3.97 -7.63
CA ASP A 55 3.69 4.86 -8.40
C ASP A 55 4.53 5.72 -9.34
N VAL A 56 4.01 5.97 -10.55
CA VAL A 56 4.61 6.89 -11.53
C VAL A 56 3.67 8.06 -11.74
N PHE A 57 4.10 9.27 -11.42
CA PHE A 57 3.35 10.49 -11.61
C PHE A 57 3.86 11.32 -12.79
N SER A 58 3.01 12.20 -13.31
CA SER A 58 3.38 13.22 -14.27
C SER A 58 4.52 14.11 -13.73
N PRO A 59 5.32 14.75 -14.61
CA PRO A 59 6.41 15.63 -14.16
C PRO A 59 5.98 16.77 -13.23
N ASP A 60 4.72 17.20 -13.32
CA ASP A 60 4.14 18.22 -12.43
C ASP A 60 3.50 17.64 -11.15
N GLY A 61 3.58 16.33 -10.95
CA GLY A 61 3.07 15.60 -9.78
C GLY A 61 1.54 15.51 -9.67
N LYS A 62 0.78 15.99 -10.67
CA LYS A 62 -0.68 16.10 -10.57
C LYS A 62 -1.44 14.85 -10.97
N THR A 63 -0.84 14.01 -11.81
CA THR A 63 -1.52 12.85 -12.39
C THR A 63 -0.76 11.58 -12.07
N LEU A 64 -1.43 10.58 -11.51
CA LEU A 64 -0.90 9.22 -11.43
C LEU A 64 -1.00 8.58 -12.83
N LEU A 65 0.14 8.33 -13.45
CA LEU A 65 0.25 7.77 -14.81
C LEU A 65 0.22 6.24 -14.80
N ARG A 66 0.96 5.62 -13.88
CA ARG A 66 1.08 4.16 -13.72
C ARG A 66 1.24 3.81 -12.24
N SER A 67 0.87 2.59 -11.86
CA SER A 67 1.09 2.04 -10.52
C SER A 67 1.48 0.58 -10.65
N PHE A 68 2.60 0.22 -10.05
CA PHE A 68 3.17 -1.13 -10.10
C PHE A 68 3.07 -1.76 -8.71
N PRO A 69 2.17 -2.73 -8.50
CA PRO A 69 2.12 -3.44 -7.22
C PRO A 69 3.41 -4.24 -7.02
N MET A 70 3.88 -4.26 -5.78
CA MET A 70 5.05 -5.02 -5.35
C MET A 70 4.60 -6.17 -4.44
N ASP A 71 5.31 -7.29 -4.49
CA ASP A 71 5.08 -8.44 -3.60
C ASP A 71 5.59 -8.17 -2.18
N GLU A 72 6.65 -7.38 -2.05
CA GLU A 72 7.21 -6.88 -0.80
C GLU A 72 7.11 -5.35 -0.68
N PRO A 73 6.97 -4.80 0.54
CA PRO A 73 6.96 -3.36 0.77
C PRO A 73 8.23 -2.67 0.24
N PRO A 74 8.14 -1.73 -0.71
CA PRO A 74 9.30 -1.05 -1.26
C PRO A 74 9.83 0.07 -0.32
N THR A 75 11.12 0.33 -0.41
CA THR A 75 11.85 1.33 0.40
C THR A 75 12.56 2.33 -0.52
N GLY A 76 13.87 2.18 -0.78
CA GLY A 76 14.60 3.00 -1.75
C GLY A 76 14.35 2.61 -3.22
N ILE A 77 14.59 3.55 -4.13
CA ILE A 77 14.47 3.34 -5.59
C ILE A 77 15.57 4.06 -6.38
N LEU A 78 16.05 3.41 -7.43
CA LEU A 78 16.90 4.00 -8.47
C LEU A 78 16.29 3.67 -9.84
N VAL A 79 16.41 4.56 -10.83
CA VAL A 79 15.95 4.33 -12.21
C VAL A 79 17.13 4.42 -13.19
N ASP A 80 17.21 3.46 -14.10
CA ASP A 80 18.13 3.46 -15.24
C ASP A 80 17.44 2.87 -16.48
N GLY A 81 17.28 3.69 -17.51
CA GLY A 81 16.53 3.33 -18.72
C GLY A 81 15.07 2.94 -18.40
N ASP A 82 14.67 1.75 -18.85
CA ASP A 82 13.35 1.17 -18.58
C ASP A 82 13.30 0.35 -17.27
N LYS A 83 14.35 0.40 -16.44
CA LYS A 83 14.40 -0.39 -15.20
C LYS A 83 14.34 0.49 -13.97
N ALA A 84 13.59 0.03 -12.98
CA ALA A 84 13.65 0.52 -11.61
C ALA A 84 14.27 -0.56 -10.71
N TYR A 85 15.19 -0.14 -9.87
CA TYR A 85 15.91 -0.96 -8.89
C TYR A 85 15.38 -0.57 -7.52
N VAL A 86 14.61 -1.45 -6.90
CA VAL A 86 13.83 -1.15 -5.71
C VAL A 86 14.29 -2.04 -4.57
N THR A 87 14.72 -1.45 -3.45
CA THR A 87 14.99 -2.23 -2.24
C THR A 87 13.71 -2.46 -1.46
N THR A 88 13.56 -3.60 -0.81
CA THR A 88 12.33 -3.97 -0.09
C THR A 88 12.56 -4.18 1.41
N PHE A 89 11.49 -4.02 2.18
CA PHE A 89 11.44 -4.33 3.61
C PHE A 89 10.74 -5.67 3.82
N GLY A 90 11.39 -6.60 4.52
CA GLY A 90 10.83 -7.92 4.80
C GLY A 90 11.78 -8.76 5.64
N THR A 91 11.40 -10.00 5.95
CA THR A 91 12.25 -10.92 6.73
C THR A 91 13.61 -11.14 6.06
N THR A 92 13.61 -11.29 4.73
CA THR A 92 14.84 -11.38 3.92
C THR A 92 15.23 -10.01 3.41
N GLY A 93 14.29 -9.27 2.81
CA GLY A 93 14.55 -8.04 2.08
C GLY A 93 15.36 -8.28 0.80
N HIS A 94 14.97 -7.58 -0.26
CA HIS A 94 15.48 -7.83 -1.60
C HIS A 94 15.82 -6.54 -2.32
N LEU A 95 16.72 -6.64 -3.28
CA LEU A 95 16.76 -5.76 -4.44
C LEU A 95 15.92 -6.38 -5.55
N GLN A 96 14.84 -5.70 -5.92
CA GLN A 96 13.98 -6.09 -7.03
C GLN A 96 14.23 -5.21 -8.24
N ILE A 97 14.34 -5.84 -9.41
CA ILE A 97 14.50 -5.15 -10.69
C ILE A 97 13.15 -5.17 -11.40
N LEU A 98 12.49 -4.04 -11.44
CA LEU A 98 11.17 -3.82 -12.06
C LEU A 98 11.36 -3.27 -13.48
N SER A 99 10.75 -3.90 -14.48
CA SER A 99 10.58 -3.31 -15.82
C SER A 99 9.44 -2.29 -15.79
N LEU A 100 9.72 -1.06 -16.23
CA LEU A 100 8.75 0.03 -16.29
C LEU A 100 7.83 -0.06 -17.51
N GLU A 101 8.25 -0.75 -18.57
CA GLU A 101 7.41 -1.08 -19.72
C GLU A 101 6.36 -2.14 -19.36
N SER A 102 6.78 -3.25 -18.76
CA SER A 102 5.90 -4.40 -18.49
C SER A 102 5.24 -4.37 -17.11
N GLY A 103 5.79 -3.59 -16.18
CA GLY A 103 5.36 -3.57 -14.78
C GLY A 103 5.68 -4.85 -14.00
N ARG A 104 6.59 -5.69 -14.50
CA ARG A 104 6.96 -6.96 -13.86
C ARG A 104 8.33 -6.88 -13.20
N VAL A 105 8.45 -7.55 -12.05
CA VAL A 105 9.75 -7.83 -11.42
C VAL A 105 10.47 -8.90 -12.25
N GLU A 106 11.57 -8.52 -12.88
CA GLU A 106 12.40 -9.40 -13.72
C GLU A 106 13.44 -10.17 -12.90
N ALA A 107 13.85 -9.64 -11.76
CA ALA A 107 14.76 -10.28 -10.83
C ALA A 107 14.49 -9.84 -9.39
N SER A 108 14.73 -10.74 -8.44
CA SER A 108 14.69 -10.47 -6.99
C SER A 108 15.94 -11.08 -6.36
N ILE A 109 16.77 -10.23 -5.77
CA ILE A 109 18.08 -10.59 -5.22
C ILE A 109 18.04 -10.36 -3.71
N PRO A 110 18.33 -11.36 -2.87
CA PRO A 110 18.33 -11.17 -1.42
C PRO A 110 19.46 -10.24 -0.99
N THR A 111 19.15 -9.23 -0.17
CA THR A 111 20.12 -8.21 0.28
C THR A 111 20.08 -7.92 1.77
N GLY A 112 19.02 -8.29 2.48
CA GLY A 112 18.68 -7.74 3.78
C GLY A 112 17.54 -6.72 3.67
N SER A 113 16.84 -6.47 4.77
CA SER A 113 15.72 -5.52 4.81
C SER A 113 16.21 -4.08 4.64
N GLY A 114 15.58 -3.34 3.72
CA GLY A 114 15.70 -1.88 3.66
C GLY A 114 15.15 -1.22 4.93
N ALA A 115 15.47 0.06 5.12
CA ALA A 115 14.99 0.86 6.26
C ALA A 115 13.49 1.20 6.16
#